data_AF-A0A0D5NGF1-F1
#
_entry.id   AF-A0A0D5NGF1-F1
#
_cell.length_a   1.000
_cell.length_b   1.000
_cell.length_c   1.000
_cell.angle_alpha   90.00
_cell.angle_beta   90.00
_cell.angle_gamma   90.00
#
_symmetry.space_group_name_H-M   'P 1'
#
loop_
_entity.id
_entity.type
_entity.pdbx_description
1 polymer ?
#
loop_
_entity_poly.entity_id
_entity_poly.type
_entity_poly.pdbx_seq_one_letter_code
_entity_poly.pdbx_strand_id
1 'polypeptide(L)' 'MNALAGTSLAPRYMPARSGDVWYSRLDNNKASRLLVWKPKYDFVTGLSETLTYYKEQRR' A
#
# COMPACT_ATOMS: atom_id res chain seq x y z
N MET A 1 -6.92 6.06 -2.59
CA MET A 1 -6.10 7.13 -1.95
C MET A 1 -6.88 8.41 -1.74
N ASN A 2 -7.31 9.12 -2.79
CA ASN A 2 -8.10 10.38 -2.67
C ASN A 2 -9.29 10.27 -1.70
N ALA A 3 -10.07 9.19 -1.80
CA ALA A 3 -11.19 8.92 -0.89
C ALA A 3 -10.78 8.82 0.60
N LEU A 4 -9.63 8.21 0.91
CA LEU A 4 -9.14 8.09 2.29
C LEU A 4 -8.45 9.36 2.77
N ALA A 5 -7.76 10.07 1.88
CA ALA A 5 -7.05 11.31 2.19
C ALA A 5 -7.98 12.52 2.29
N GLY A 6 -9.22 12.43 1.80
CA GLY A 6 -10.16 13.56 1.71
C GLY A 6 -9.74 14.58 0.65
N THR A 7 -9.10 14.12 -0.43
CA THR A 7 -8.52 14.99 -1.46
C THR A 7 -9.08 14.69 -2.85
N SER A 8 -8.91 15.64 -3.77
CA SER A 8 -9.29 15.52 -5.19
C SER A 8 -8.09 15.73 -6.12
N LEU A 9 -6.90 15.25 -5.71
CA LEU A 9 -5.66 15.44 -6.48
C LEU A 9 -5.68 14.61 -7.77
N ALA A 10 -5.28 15.23 -8.88
CA ALA A 10 -5.07 14.56 -10.16
C ALA A 10 -3.60 14.08 -10.28
N PRO A 11 -3.35 12.84 -10.72
CA PRO A 11 -1.98 12.37 -10.96
C PRO A 11 -1.38 13.06 -12.19
N ARG A 12 -0.08 13.36 -12.15
CA ARG A 12 0.70 13.80 -13.31
C ARG A 12 1.47 12.61 -13.88
N TYR A 13 1.08 12.12 -15.05
CA TYR A 13 1.76 11.03 -15.73
C TYR A 13 3.10 11.49 -16.28
N MET A 14 4.13 10.68 -16.06
CA MET A 14 5.52 10.92 -16.47
C MET A 14 6.07 9.63 -17.08
N PRO A 15 7.19 9.68 -17.84
CA PRO A 15 7.83 8.47 -18.36
C PRO A 15 8.13 7.44 -17.27
N ALA A 16 8.02 6.16 -17.61
CA ALA A 16 8.39 5.06 -16.71
C ALA A 16 9.86 5.18 -16.29
N ARG A 17 10.17 4.80 -15.04
CA ARG A 17 11.56 4.85 -14.58
C ARG A 17 12.32 3.65 -15.14
N SER A 18 13.58 3.88 -15.50
CA SER A 18 14.44 2.79 -15.96
C SER A 18 14.64 1.77 -14.83
N GLY A 19 14.40 0.49 -15.13
CA GLY A 19 14.49 -0.60 -14.16
C GLY A 19 13.19 -0.93 -13.42
N ASP A 20 12.08 -0.22 -13.66
CA ASP A 20 10.79 -0.56 -13.05
C ASP A 20 10.30 -1.93 -13.52
N VAL A 21 9.92 -2.79 -12.56
CA VAL A 21 9.27 -4.07 -12.82
C VAL A 21 7.76 -3.86 -12.92
N TRP A 22 7.16 -4.28 -14.04
CA TRP A 22 5.74 -4.07 -14.33
C TRP A 22 4.79 -4.85 -13.44
N TYR A 23 5.12 -6.11 -13.15
CA TYR A 23 4.27 -7.01 -12.37
C TYR A 23 5.10 -7.70 -11.31
N SER A 24 4.77 -7.45 -10.04
CA SER A 24 5.38 -8.11 -8.90
C SER A 24 4.28 -8.52 -7.92
N ARG A 25 4.15 -9.83 -7.72
CA ARG A 25 3.21 -10.42 -6.76
C ARG A 25 3.85 -11.64 -6.13
N LEU A 26 3.58 -11.84 -4.84
CA LEU A 26 4.09 -12.97 -4.09
C LEU A 26 3.04 -14.09 -4.00
N ASP A 27 3.49 -15.34 -4.11
CA ASP A 27 2.72 -16.49 -3.62
C ASP A 27 3.08 -16.72 -2.14
N ASN A 28 2.10 -16.51 -1.25
CA ASN A 28 2.28 -16.65 0.19
C ASN A 28 2.04 -18.09 0.71
N ASN A 29 1.74 -19.05 -0.15
CA ASN A 29 1.36 -20.41 0.25
C ASN A 29 2.42 -21.08 1.12
N LYS A 30 3.71 -20.84 0.87
CA LYS A 30 4.79 -21.40 1.69
C LYS A 30 4.76 -20.87 3.13
N ALA A 31 4.54 -19.57 3.31
CA ALA A 31 4.44 -18.94 4.62
C ALA A 31 3.17 -19.42 5.36
N SER A 32 2.04 -19.52 4.66
CA SER A 32 0.81 -20.07 5.21
C SER A 32 0.99 -21.50 5.73
N ARG A 33 1.60 -22.39 4.92
CA ARG A 33 1.78 -23.80 5.30
C ARG A 33 2.80 -24.01 6.43
N LEU A 34 3.95 -23.32 6.38
CA LEU A 34 5.06 -23.61 7.28
C LEU A 34 5.03 -22.79 8.56
N LEU A 35 4.46 -21.58 8.51
CA LEU A 35 4.45 -20.64 9.64
C LEU A 35 3.05 -20.46 10.22
N VAL A 36 2.02 -21.11 9.65
CA VAL A 36 0.61 -20.88 9.98
C VAL A 36 0.27 -19.38 9.88
N TRP A 37 0.95 -18.70 8.96
CA TRP A 37 0.85 -17.26 8.80
C TRP A 37 -0.33 -16.88 7.90
N LYS A 38 -1.04 -15.82 8.28
CA LYS A 38 -2.07 -15.19 7.45
C LYS A 38 -1.96 -13.68 7.52
N PRO A 39 -2.28 -12.93 6.43
CA PRO A 39 -2.38 -11.49 6.50
C PRO A 39 -3.47 -11.11 7.50
N LYS A 40 -3.15 -10.16 8.39
CA LYS A 40 -4.09 -9.66 9.41
C LYS A 40 -4.72 -8.32 9.05
N TYR A 41 -4.14 -7.64 8.07
CA TYR A 41 -4.56 -6.32 7.61
C TYR A 41 -4.96 -6.40 6.14
N ASP A 42 -6.11 -5.84 5.82
CA ASP A 42 -6.46 -5.49 4.45
C ASP A 42 -5.80 -4.16 4.06
N PHE A 43 -5.85 -3.88 2.74
CA PHE A 43 -5.23 -2.70 2.17
C PHE A 43 -5.82 -1.38 2.68
N VAL A 44 -7.14 -1.31 2.88
CA VAL A 44 -7.83 -0.07 3.26
C VAL A 44 -7.53 0.28 4.71
N THR A 45 -7.61 -0.71 5.61
CA THR A 45 -7.28 -0.53 7.03
C THR A 45 -5.83 -0.04 7.20
N GLY A 46 -4.87 -0.75 6.60
CA GLY A 46 -3.45 -0.37 6.72
C GLY A 46 -3.13 1.01 6.14
N LEU A 47 -3.76 1.38 5.01
CA LEU A 47 -3.57 2.69 4.40
C LEU A 47 -4.20 3.82 5.23
N SER A 48 -5.33 3.56 5.89
CA SER A 48 -5.98 4.51 6.79
C SER A 48 -5.10 4.83 8.01
N GLU A 49 -4.56 3.80 8.68
CA GLU A 49 -3.65 3.98 9.82
C GLU A 49 -2.38 4.75 9.42
N THR A 50 -1.82 4.43 8.26
CA THR A 50 -0.66 5.12 7.71
C THR A 50 -0.95 6.62 7.51
N LEU A 51 -2.11 6.96 6.97
CA LEU A 51 -2.53 8.36 6.79
C LEU A 51 -2.68 9.10 8.12
N THR A 52 -3.25 8.45 9.14
CA THR A 52 -3.37 9.01 10.49
C THR A 52 -2.00 9.35 11.06
N TYR A 53 -1.06 8.40 11.00
CA TYR A 53 0.32 8.62 11.47
C TYR A 53 0.95 9.87 10.85
N TYR A 54 0.91 10.01 9.52
CA TYR A 54 1.52 11.18 8.85
C TYR A 54 0.78 12.50 9.13
N LYS A 55 -0.52 12.47 9.45
CA LYS A 55 -1.26 13.67 9.88
C LYS A 55 -0.82 14.13 11.27
N GLU A 56 -0.53 13.20 12.17
CA GLU A 56 -0.06 13.49 13.52
C GLU A 56 1.37 14.03 13.54
N GLN A 57 2.28 13.45 12.74
CA GLN A 57 3.69 13.91 12.63
C GLN A 57 3.87 15.30 12.00
N ARG A 58 2.82 15.84 11.36
CA ARG A 58 2.83 17.20 10.77
C ARG A 58 2.42 18.29 11.76
N ARG A 59 2.02 17.93 12.97
CA ARG A 59 1.76 18.87 14.07
C ARG A 59 3.05 19.18 14.80
#